data_AF-A0A3D1U4Z9-F1
#
_entry.id   AF-A0A3D1U4Z9-F1
#
_cell.length_a   1.000
_cell.length_b   1.000
_cell.length_c   1.000
_cell.angle_alpha   90.00
_cell.angle_beta   90.00
_cell.angle_gamma   90.00
#
_symmetry.space_group_name_H-M   'P 1'
#
loop_
_entity.id
_entity.type
_entity.pdbx_description
1 polymer ?
#
loop_
_entity_poly.entity_id
_entity_poly.type
_entity_poly.pdbx_seq_one_letter_code
_entity_poly.pdbx_strand_id
1 'polypeptide(L)'
;MIRDEARFRRHKGACPYYRENWVQGDEKTPQGEILLYEVYCLKGWPPTSTGEQDACMCATRRCWRNNEDHRITPEESAALSASRSA
;
A
#
# COMPACT_ATOMS: atom_id res chain seq x y z
N MET A 1 1.86 10.69 5.23
CA MET A 1 2.21 9.40 4.58
C MET A 1 2.08 8.30 5.60
N ILE A 2 1.49 7.17 5.21
CA ILE A 2 1.44 5.96 6.02
C ILE A 2 2.86 5.35 6.02
N ARG A 3 3.31 4.86 7.17
CA ARG A 3 4.61 4.19 7.28
C ARG A 3 4.52 2.84 6.56
N ASP A 4 5.54 2.52 5.75
CA ASP A 4 5.66 1.18 5.18
C ASP A 4 6.09 0.21 6.30
N GLU A 5 5.22 -0.74 6.62
CA GLU A 5 5.42 -1.72 7.70
C GLU A 5 5.64 -3.11 7.10
N ALA A 6 6.41 -3.97 7.78
CA ALA A 6 6.74 -5.30 7.26
C ALA A 6 5.51 -6.20 7.05
N ARG A 7 4.41 -5.96 7.79
CA ARG A 7 3.13 -6.68 7.60
C ARG A 7 2.44 -6.31 6.28
N PHE A 8 2.73 -5.14 5.72
CA PHE A 8 2.15 -4.69 4.47
C PHE A 8 2.84 -5.35 3.29
N ARG A 9 2.08 -6.16 2.57
CA ARG A 9 2.55 -6.84 1.38
C ARG A 9 2.57 -5.88 0.20
N ARG A 10 3.58 -6.06 -0.65
CA ARG A 10 3.70 -5.38 -1.94
C ARG A 10 3.14 -6.28 -3.02
N HIS A 11 2.16 -5.77 -3.77
CA HIS A 11 1.64 -6.49 -4.94
C HIS A 11 2.57 -6.28 -6.13
N LYS A 12 3.05 -7.38 -6.74
CA LYS A 12 3.91 -7.30 -7.92
C LYS A 12 3.14 -6.70 -9.09
N GLY A 13 3.68 -5.67 -9.74
CA GLY A 13 3.03 -4.99 -10.86
C GLY A 13 2.14 -3.82 -10.46
N ALA A 14 1.81 -3.67 -9.18
CA ALA A 14 1.01 -2.56 -8.69
C ALA A 14 1.83 -1.27 -8.52
N CYS A 15 1.10 -0.18 -8.33
CA CYS A 15 1.59 1.12 -7.91
C CYS A 15 2.60 0.98 -6.78
N PRO A 16 3.75 1.67 -6.83
CA PRO A 16 4.78 1.53 -5.79
C PRO A 16 4.33 1.88 -4.37
N TYR A 17 3.24 2.66 -4.24
CA TYR A 17 2.64 3.06 -2.97
C TYR A 17 1.49 2.14 -2.52
N TYR A 18 1.08 1.18 -3.35
CA TYR A 18 0.00 0.24 -3.05
C TYR A 18 0.47 -0.85 -2.09
N ARG A 19 -0.30 -1.12 -1.06
CA ARG A 19 -0.02 -2.11 -0.02
C ARG A 19 -1.28 -2.89 0.34
N GLU A 20 -1.09 -4.14 0.72
CA GLU A 20 -2.15 -5.02 1.22
C GLU A 20 -1.81 -5.50 2.62
N ASN A 21 -2.76 -5.45 3.54
CA ASN A 21 -2.68 -6.12 4.83
C ASN A 21 -3.62 -7.32 4.82
N TRP A 22 -3.07 -8.51 4.69
CA TRP A 22 -3.87 -9.74 4.67
C TRP A 22 -4.25 -10.13 6.09
N VAL A 23 -5.55 -10.22 6.35
CA VAL A 23 -6.07 -10.52 7.68
C VAL A 23 -6.14 -12.04 7.86
N GLN A 24 -5.76 -12.51 9.05
CA GLN A 24 -5.88 -13.92 9.42
C GLN A 24 -7.08 -14.10 10.34
N GLY A 25 -7.99 -15.01 9.99
CA GLY A 25 -9.16 -15.35 10.80
C GLY A 25 -10.47 -14.78 10.26
N ASP A 26 -11.44 -14.64 11.17
CA ASP A 26 -12.85 -14.32 10.83
C ASP A 26 -13.20 -12.86 11.13
N GLU A 27 -12.23 -11.95 11.00
CA GLU A 27 -12.51 -10.51 11.12
C GLU A 27 -13.56 -10.10 10.09
N LYS A 28 -14.45 -9.17 10.48
CA LYS A 28 -15.56 -8.75 9.64
C LYS A 28 -15.44 -7.29 9.22
N THR A 29 -15.87 -7.01 8.00
CA THR A 29 -16.10 -5.64 7.53
C THR A 29 -17.19 -4.96 8.37
N PRO A 30 -17.31 -3.62 8.33
CA PRO A 30 -18.43 -2.92 8.96
C PRO A 30 -19.82 -3.41 8.50
N GLN A 31 -19.89 -4.04 7.33
CA GLN A 31 -21.10 -4.63 6.74
C GLN A 31 -21.34 -6.08 7.19
N GLY A 32 -20.42 -6.67 7.96
CA GLY A 32 -20.55 -8.02 8.53
C GLY A 32 -20.01 -9.15 7.65
N GLU A 33 -19.37 -8.85 6.52
CA GLU A 33 -18.73 -9.81 5.62
C GLU A 33 -17.33 -10.17 6.12
N ILE A 34 -16.77 -11.32 5.74
CA ILE A 34 -15.40 -11.69 6.13
C ILE A 34 -14.39 -10.76 5.44
N LEU A 35 -13.54 -10.12 6.24
CA LEU A 35 -12.45 -9.27 5.78
C LEU A 35 -11.26 -10.14 5.37
N LEU A 36 -10.95 -10.18 4.07
CA LEU A 36 -9.82 -10.93 3.55
C LEU A 36 -8.50 -10.15 3.65
N TYR A 37 -8.54 -8.90 3.21
CA TYR A 37 -7.41 -8.00 3.26
C TYR A 37 -7.88 -6.54 3.23
N GLU A 38 -7.03 -5.66 3.73
CA GLU A 38 -7.19 -4.22 3.64
C GLU A 38 -6.24 -3.64 2.61
N VAL A 39 -6.69 -2.61 1.89
CA VAL A 39 -5.89 -1.89 0.90
C VAL A 39 -5.41 -0.56 1.47
N TYR A 40 -4.10 -0.34 1.38
CA TYR A 40 -3.44 0.88 1.82
C TYR A 40 -2.72 1.56 0.65
N CYS A 41 -2.74 2.89 0.67
CA CYS A 41 -1.85 3.72 -0.13
C CYS A 41 -0.90 4.45 0.82
N LEU A 42 0.41 4.28 0.64
CA LEU A 42 1.40 4.93 1.51
C LEU A 42 1.32 6.47 1.50
N LYS A 43 0.66 7.06 0.50
CA LYS A 43 0.39 8.52 0.46
C LYS A 43 -0.80 8.94 1.30
N GLY A 44 -1.59 8.00 1.83
CA GLY A 44 -2.81 8.26 2.61
C GLY A 44 -4.08 8.42 1.76
N TRP A 45 -4.02 8.06 0.47
CA TRP A 45 -5.15 8.16 -0.46
C TRP A 45 -5.44 6.79 -1.09
N PRO A 46 -6.03 5.84 -0.34
CA PRO A 46 -6.37 4.53 -0.89
C PRO A 46 -7.37 4.68 -2.05
N PRO A 47 -7.41 3.70 -2.97
CA PRO A 47 -8.48 3.65 -3.96
C PRO A 47 -9.83 3.49 -3.26
N THR A 48 -10.83 4.27 -3.67
CA THR A 48 -12.19 4.21 -3.08
C THR A 48 -13.21 3.55 -4.01
N SER A 49 -12.78 3.14 -5.20
CA SER A 49 -13.59 2.41 -6.17
C SER A 49 -12.79 1.31 -6.86
N THR A 50 -13.48 0.34 -7.46
CA THR A 50 -12.87 -0.75 -8.22
C THR A 50 -11.97 -0.23 -9.34
N GLY A 51 -12.42 0.77 -10.12
CA GLY A 51 -11.61 1.34 -11.20
C GLY A 51 -10.32 2.00 -10.71
N GLU A 52 -10.35 2.64 -9.53
CA GLU A 52 -9.12 3.18 -8.92
C GLU A 52 -8.20 2.08 -8.40
N GLN A 53 -8.76 0.98 -7.90
CA GLN A 53 -7.99 -0.19 -7.47
C GLN A 53 -7.32 -0.85 -8.68
N ASP A 54 -8.02 -1.03 -9.78
CA ASP A 54 -7.48 -1.58 -11.03
C ASP A 54 -6.33 -0.71 -11.57
N ALA A 55 -6.52 0.62 -11.55
CA ALA A 55 -5.47 1.58 -11.92
C ALA A 55 -4.24 1.47 -10.99
N CYS A 56 -4.46 1.29 -9.68
CA CYS A 56 -3.40 0.98 -8.73
C CYS A 56 -2.70 -0.33 -9.09
N MET A 57 -3.41 -1.41 -9.39
CA MET A 57 -2.84 -2.73 -9.63
C MET A 57 -2.05 -2.83 -10.96
N CYS A 58 -2.24 -1.90 -11.89
CA CYS A 58 -1.57 -1.88 -13.20
C CYS A 58 -0.41 -0.87 -13.32
N ALA A 59 -0.10 -0.08 -12.28
CA ALA A 59 0.80 1.08 -12.39
C ALA A 59 2.22 0.84 -11.82
N THR A 60 2.96 -0.13 -12.33
CA THR A 60 4.20 -0.65 -11.69
C THR A 60 5.31 0.39 -11.41
N ARG A 61 5.45 1.42 -12.23
CA ARG A 61 6.59 2.36 -12.18
C ARG A 61 6.29 3.69 -11.49
N ARG A 62 5.02 4.10 -11.42
CA ARG A 62 4.62 5.42 -10.94
C ARG A 62 3.19 5.41 -10.45
N CYS A 63 2.84 6.33 -9.56
CA CYS A 63 1.46 6.50 -9.14
C CYS A 63 0.60 6.97 -10.32
N TRP A 64 -0.50 6.26 -10.62
CA TRP A 64 -1.41 6.64 -11.71
C TRP A 64 -2.07 8.01 -11.48
N ARG A 65 -2.28 8.41 -10.22
CA ARG A 65 -3.04 9.62 -9.87
C ARG A 65 -2.23 10.89 -10.09
N ASN A 66 -0.93 10.86 -9.87
CA ASN A 66 -0.09 12.07 -9.97
C ASN A 66 1.23 11.88 -10.71
N ASN A 67 1.43 10.73 -11.34
CA ASN A 67 2.63 10.37 -12.11
C ASN A 67 3.96 10.46 -11.35
N GLU A 68 3.94 10.56 -10.02
CA GLU A 68 5.18 10.51 -9.23
C GLU A 68 5.82 9.13 -9.36
N ASP A 69 7.09 9.14 -9.76
CA ASP A 69 7.95 7.98 -9.81
C ASP A 69 8.42 7.66 -8.38
N HIS A 70 8.18 6.45 -7.92
CA HIS A 70 8.58 6.06 -6.58
C HIS A 70 10.02 5.58 -6.63
N ARG A 71 10.95 6.53 -6.52
CA ARG A 71 12.37 6.24 -6.36
C ARG A 71 12.74 5.89 -4.92
N ILE A 72 11.83 5.45 -4.04
CA ILE A 72 12.25 4.98 -2.72
C ILE A 72 13.01 3.68 -2.92
N THR A 73 14.32 3.80 -2.89
CA THR A 73 15.24 2.69 -2.86
C THR A 73 15.01 1.87 -1.58
N PRO A 74 15.29 0.56 -1.56
CA PRO A 74 15.30 -0.22 -0.32
C PRO A 74 16.16 0.44 0.78
N GLU A 75 17.18 1.18 0.37
CA GLU A 75 18.09 1.96 1.22
C GLU A 75 17.40 3.17 1.86
N GLU A 76 16.59 3.95 1.13
CA GLU A 76 15.80 5.05 1.72
C GLU A 76 14.72 4.53 2.67
N SER A 77 14.11 3.40 2.35
CA SER A 77 13.16 2.71 3.23
C SER A 77 13.83 2.26 4.55
N ALA A 78 15.09 1.83 4.50
CA ALA A 78 15.89 1.45 5.66
C ALA A 78 16.40 2.68 6.45
N ALA A 79 16.85 3.73 5.77
CA ALA A 79 17.35 4.97 6.36
C ALA A 79 16.27 5.74 7.13
N LEU A 80 15.04 5.77 6.61
CA LEU A 80 13.87 6.32 7.31
C LEU A 80 13.49 5.52 8.57
N SER A 81 13.89 4.25 8.66
CA SER A 81 13.65 3.39 9.83
C SER A 81 14.72 3.57 10.90
N ALA A 82 15.97 3.85 10.52
CA ALA A 82 17.09 4.06 11.44
C ALA A 82 17.07 5.43 12.14
N SER A 83 16.59 6.47 11.46
CA SER A 83 16.57 7.86 11.95
C SER A 83 15.51 8.17 13.03
N ARG A 84 14.78 7.14 13.50
CA ARG A 84 13.77 7.25 14.58
C ARG A 84 14.12 6.43 15.83
N SER A 85 15.31 5.81 15.88
CA SER A 85 15.80 5.02 17.00
C SER A 85 17.02 5.64 17.70
N ALA A 86 17.36 6.89 17.34
CA ALA A 86 18.34 7.75 18.01
C ALA A 86 17.59 8.94 18.64
#